data_AF-A0A8J2FCH9-F1
#
_entry.id   AF-A0A8J2FCH9-F1
#
_cell.length_a   1.000
_cell.length_b   1.000
_cell.length_c   1.000
_cell.angle_alpha   90.00
_cell.angle_beta   90.00
_cell.angle_gamma   90.00
#
_symmetry.space_group_name_H-M   'P 1'
#
loop_
_entity.id
_entity.type
_entity.pdbx_description
1 polymer ?
#
loop_
_entity_poly.entity_id
_entity_poly.type
_entity_poly.pdbx_seq_one_letter_code
_entity_poly.pdbx_strand_id
1 'polypeptide(L)'
;MGGTYSESSPQQNENNMGAPETTTKNASGSSGGAIIGGAPAPAASSSSGDNNNYLNKQTDEDHDTRKFVEQCLATKMQELLDYEPTLENAFGTNTPCTDVEKSKVICVRHAISCANYAQMASKLPKFFDKYKLRKQEPFESFEQRMTVKIGTARSLVDCPLHPYGVLQTEKRAHLLANVDFHTVFVSPLRRTLQTCNSLFKNHPGREKIKFVVLPMIREWVRYTDGIPCDYAQRLKFLFSSKTKNQCDLDFDFSLLEEDLLEKNYWILRSLLNGEKREMLEKEIVNKKRHESALQEFEDPDCNSNGTSAGPGSPAPAGIFSATTPTAAGADYEKNANGKESTVLYGFRKEDDCAIKPDLSNVKHFTDTTLQDNVLANTFLQETKKVVPHPFEDYFDTMKRAEKTKEFLSEYMAKFEATVNFQEQKIGIVAHYRFLDAFFALDGKNKRSVKVSPVHLQGGRSFANCEIAGWNM
;
A
#
# COMPACT_ATOMS: atom_id res chain seq x y z
N MET A 1 2.62 -9.43 -33.26
CA MET A 1 1.67 -8.85 -34.22
C MET A 1 1.26 -7.50 -33.66
N GLY A 2 1.80 -6.41 -34.22
CA GLY A 2 1.53 -5.04 -33.76
C GLY A 2 0.33 -4.46 -34.49
N GLY A 3 -0.70 -4.06 -33.74
CA GLY A 3 -1.86 -3.35 -34.25
C GLY A 3 -1.89 -1.94 -33.65
N THR A 4 -1.86 -0.93 -34.51
CA THR A 4 -1.99 0.49 -34.20
C THR A 4 -3.45 0.84 -33.91
N TYR A 5 -3.71 1.59 -32.83
CA TYR A 5 -5.01 2.16 -32.51
C TYR A 5 -5.28 3.41 -33.35
N SER A 6 -6.45 3.49 -34.00
CA SER A 6 -6.97 4.70 -34.61
C SER A 6 -8.10 5.26 -33.75
N GLU A 7 -7.96 6.48 -33.26
CA GLU A 7 -9.00 7.23 -32.55
C GLU A 7 -10.06 7.74 -33.54
N SER A 8 -11.33 7.46 -33.25
CA SER A 8 -12.46 8.10 -33.91
C SER A 8 -13.33 8.79 -32.85
N SER A 9 -13.45 10.11 -32.95
CA SER A 9 -14.27 10.96 -32.08
C SER A 9 -15.78 10.74 -32.31
N PRO A 10 -16.62 10.78 -31.27
CA PRO A 10 -18.07 10.68 -31.45
C PRO A 10 -18.71 12.05 -31.72
N GLN A 11 -19.60 12.07 -32.72
CA GLN A 11 -20.50 13.18 -33.03
C GLN A 11 -21.54 13.37 -31.92
N GLN A 12 -21.72 14.63 -31.49
CA GLN A 12 -22.81 15.03 -30.60
C GLN A 12 -24.11 15.19 -31.39
N ASN A 13 -25.18 14.59 -30.88
CA ASN A 13 -26.53 14.70 -31.42
C ASN A 13 -27.37 15.46 -30.38
N GLU A 14 -27.70 16.71 -30.68
CA GLU A 14 -28.60 17.54 -29.85
C GLU A 14 -30.05 17.13 -30.11
N ASN A 15 -30.75 16.69 -29.07
CA ASN A 15 -32.20 16.61 -29.09
C ASN A 15 -32.81 17.33 -27.88
N ASN A 16 -33.47 18.42 -28.28
CA ASN A 16 -34.42 19.30 -27.61
C ASN A 16 -35.47 18.53 -26.76
N MET A 17 -35.60 18.86 -25.47
CA MET A 17 -36.80 18.55 -24.69
C MET A 17 -37.17 19.71 -23.76
N GLY A 18 -38.45 20.11 -23.86
CA GLY A 18 -39.02 21.31 -23.29
C GLY A 18 -39.20 21.30 -21.77
N ALA A 19 -39.25 22.52 -21.23
CA ALA A 19 -39.56 22.81 -19.84
C ALA A 19 -41.08 23.00 -19.65
N PRO A 20 -41.67 22.60 -18.51
CA PRO A 20 -42.98 23.07 -18.10
C PRO A 20 -42.88 24.29 -17.19
N GLU A 21 -43.77 25.23 -17.44
CA GLU A 21 -44.02 26.46 -16.69
C GLU A 21 -44.43 26.18 -15.23
N THR A 22 -43.91 26.97 -14.29
CA THR A 22 -44.48 27.11 -12.95
C THR A 22 -44.86 28.56 -12.67
N THR A 23 -46.12 28.71 -12.30
CA THR A 23 -46.85 29.93 -11.99
C THR A 23 -46.35 30.67 -10.75
N THR A 24 -46.16 31.97 -10.90
CA THR A 24 -45.88 32.93 -9.81
C THR A 24 -47.14 33.31 -9.05
N LYS A 25 -47.10 33.26 -7.71
CA LYS A 25 -47.98 34.04 -6.84
C LYS A 25 -47.16 34.93 -5.91
N ASN A 26 -47.40 36.22 -6.04
CA ASN A 26 -46.89 37.30 -5.21
C ASN A 26 -47.41 37.20 -3.78
N ALA A 27 -46.56 37.50 -2.80
CA ALA A 27 -46.96 38.11 -1.54
C ALA A 27 -45.86 39.08 -1.08
N SER A 28 -46.24 40.35 -1.05
CA SER A 28 -45.52 41.50 -0.54
C SER A 28 -45.36 41.45 0.98
N GLY A 29 -44.19 41.81 1.49
CA GLY A 29 -43.94 42.04 2.92
C GLY A 29 -42.68 42.87 3.13
N SER A 30 -42.88 44.13 3.52
CA SER A 30 -41.90 45.19 3.74
C SER A 30 -41.22 45.12 5.12
N SER A 31 -40.17 45.95 5.28
CA SER A 31 -39.38 46.29 6.48
C SER A 31 -38.23 45.34 6.81
N GLY A 32 -37.04 45.76 7.20
CA GLY A 32 -36.49 47.06 7.55
C GLY A 32 -35.02 46.81 7.97
N GLY A 33 -34.15 47.80 7.76
CA GLY A 33 -32.70 47.62 7.70
C GLY A 33 -31.98 47.21 8.98
N ALA A 34 -30.74 46.72 8.79
CA ALA A 34 -29.67 46.79 9.77
C ALA A 34 -28.32 46.79 9.03
N ILE A 35 -27.60 47.91 9.16
CA ILE A 35 -26.22 48.11 8.73
C ILE A 35 -25.34 47.34 9.73
N ILE A 36 -24.55 46.37 9.27
CA ILE A 36 -23.49 45.75 10.06
C ILE A 36 -22.15 46.20 9.50
N GLY A 37 -21.42 46.96 10.31
CA GLY A 37 -20.07 47.44 10.02
C GLY A 37 -19.07 46.31 9.88
N GLY A 38 -18.22 46.39 8.87
CA GLY A 38 -17.10 45.49 8.66
C GLY A 38 -16.03 45.70 9.72
N ALA A 39 -15.59 44.61 10.35
CA ALA A 39 -14.38 44.58 11.16
C ALA A 39 -13.14 44.55 10.24
N PRO A 40 -12.07 45.29 10.56
CA PRO A 40 -10.84 45.24 9.78
C PRO A 40 -10.10 43.91 9.99
N ALA A 41 -9.53 43.40 8.90
CA ALA A 41 -8.69 42.21 8.91
C ALA A 41 -7.45 42.41 9.82
N PRO A 42 -7.05 41.40 10.61
CA PRO A 42 -5.84 41.50 11.42
C PRO A 42 -4.61 41.48 10.52
N ALA A 43 -3.70 42.42 10.76
CA ALA A 43 -2.41 42.51 10.11
C ALA A 43 -1.59 41.23 10.37
N ALA A 44 -1.09 40.62 9.29
CA ALA A 44 -0.15 39.52 9.36
C ALA A 44 1.20 40.04 9.89
N SER A 45 1.56 39.68 11.11
CA SER A 45 2.91 39.87 11.65
C SER A 45 3.79 38.70 11.20
N SER A 46 4.77 39.00 10.36
CA SER A 46 5.85 38.08 9.98
C SER A 46 6.83 37.94 11.16
N SER A 47 6.65 36.89 11.97
CA SER A 47 7.69 36.43 12.90
C SER A 47 8.47 35.30 12.25
N SER A 48 9.69 35.60 11.83
CA SER A 48 10.61 34.71 11.10
C SER A 48 11.62 33.99 12.01
N GLY A 49 11.30 33.80 13.29
CA GLY A 49 12.25 33.24 14.26
C GLY A 49 11.60 32.28 15.22
N ASP A 50 11.35 31.02 14.79
CA ASP A 50 11.19 29.87 15.70
C ASP A 50 11.14 28.48 15.02
N ASN A 51 11.49 28.35 13.73
CA ASN A 51 11.39 27.06 13.04
C ASN A 51 12.42 26.00 13.51
N ASN A 52 13.56 26.41 14.08
CA ASN A 52 14.59 25.45 14.52
C ASN A 52 14.24 24.71 15.83
N ASN A 53 13.34 25.25 16.65
CA ASN A 53 12.94 24.61 17.91
C ASN A 53 11.87 23.52 17.71
N TYR A 54 11.18 23.54 16.56
CA TYR A 54 10.18 22.54 16.19
C TYR A 54 10.82 21.24 15.69
N LEU A 55 11.90 21.33 14.90
CA LEU A 55 12.61 20.14 14.41
C LEU A 55 13.27 19.33 15.54
N ASN A 56 13.90 19.98 16.52
CA ASN A 56 14.58 19.27 17.62
C ASN A 56 13.63 18.62 18.63
N LYS A 57 12.38 19.07 18.77
CA LYS A 57 11.38 18.36 19.58
C LYS A 57 10.77 17.17 18.85
N GLN A 58 10.76 17.20 17.52
CA GLN A 58 10.23 16.13 16.69
C GLN A 58 11.12 14.87 16.74
N THR A 59 12.43 15.02 16.95
CA THR A 59 13.38 13.90 17.01
C THR A 59 13.20 13.01 18.24
N ASP A 60 12.86 13.59 19.40
CA ASP A 60 12.69 12.83 20.65
C ASP A 60 11.36 12.06 20.69
N GLU A 61 10.26 12.66 20.18
CA GLU A 61 8.96 11.99 20.09
C GLU A 61 8.96 10.86 19.05
N ASP A 62 9.73 11.03 17.97
CA ASP A 62 9.95 9.97 16.98
C ASP A 62 10.76 8.81 17.57
N HIS A 63 11.70 9.07 18.49
CA HIS A 63 12.49 8.01 19.13
C HIS A 63 11.64 7.07 19.99
N ASP A 64 10.75 7.59 20.85
CA ASP A 64 9.88 6.75 21.69
C ASP A 64 8.83 5.98 20.88
N THR A 65 8.28 6.62 19.84
CA THR A 65 7.33 5.97 18.93
C THR A 65 8.04 4.88 18.12
N ARG A 66 9.24 5.15 17.61
CA ARG A 66 10.09 4.19 16.93
C ARG A 66 10.41 3.02 17.84
N LYS A 67 10.85 3.28 19.07
CA LYS A 67 11.15 2.24 20.06
C LYS A 67 9.92 1.41 20.40
N PHE A 68 8.74 2.03 20.55
CA PHE A 68 7.47 1.32 20.73
C PHE A 68 7.15 0.43 19.53
N VAL A 69 7.23 0.96 18.30
CA VAL A 69 6.97 0.18 17.08
C VAL A 69 7.97 -0.95 16.94
N GLU A 70 9.27 -0.69 17.11
CA GLU A 70 10.33 -1.71 17.11
C GLU A 70 10.09 -2.76 18.20
N GLN A 71 9.62 -2.37 19.39
CA GLN A 71 9.26 -3.30 20.45
C GLN A 71 8.01 -4.10 20.10
N CYS A 72 6.97 -3.52 19.50
CA CYS A 72 5.83 -4.26 19.00
C CYS A 72 6.25 -5.28 17.93
N LEU A 73 7.16 -4.89 17.04
CA LEU A 73 7.74 -5.75 16.00
C LEU A 73 8.67 -6.84 16.58
N ALA A 74 9.38 -6.53 17.66
CA ALA A 74 10.33 -7.42 18.32
C ALA A 74 9.71 -8.28 19.42
N THR A 75 8.48 -7.97 19.86
CA THR A 75 7.76 -8.76 20.86
C THR A 75 7.66 -10.17 20.32
N LYS A 76 8.29 -11.10 21.05
CA LYS A 76 8.51 -12.46 20.57
C LYS A 76 7.18 -13.09 20.20
N MET A 77 7.18 -13.72 19.03
CA MET A 77 6.09 -14.59 18.56
C MET A 77 5.61 -15.55 19.67
N GLN A 78 6.50 -16.01 20.55
CA GLN A 78 6.11 -16.88 21.67
C GLN A 78 5.13 -16.23 22.68
N GLU A 79 5.37 -14.98 23.13
CA GLU A 79 4.47 -14.33 24.11
C GLU A 79 3.06 -14.10 23.56
N LEU A 80 2.95 -14.07 22.24
CA LEU A 80 1.71 -13.84 21.51
C LEU A 80 1.05 -15.15 21.07
N LEU A 81 1.83 -16.20 20.84
CA LEU A 81 1.33 -17.59 20.73
C LEU A 81 0.74 -18.04 22.06
N ASP A 82 1.28 -17.60 23.20
CA ASP A 82 0.67 -17.84 24.51
C ASP A 82 -0.68 -17.09 24.68
N TYR A 83 -0.97 -16.10 23.81
CA TYR A 83 -2.27 -15.43 23.67
C TYR A 83 -3.16 -16.02 22.56
N GLU A 84 -2.72 -17.05 21.82
CA GLU A 84 -3.42 -17.61 20.65
C GLU A 84 -4.91 -17.94 20.88
N PRO A 85 -5.34 -18.53 22.02
CA PRO A 85 -6.75 -18.88 22.20
C PRO A 85 -7.68 -17.65 22.16
N THR A 86 -7.18 -16.49 22.57
CA THR A 86 -7.94 -15.22 22.45
C THR A 86 -7.82 -14.61 21.07
N LEU A 87 -6.72 -14.82 20.37
CA LEU A 87 -6.49 -14.31 19.04
C LEU A 87 -7.25 -15.10 17.98
N GLU A 88 -7.24 -16.44 17.99
CA GLU A 88 -8.06 -17.24 17.07
C GLU A 88 -9.57 -16.95 17.25
N ASN A 89 -10.03 -16.76 18.50
CA ASN A 89 -11.39 -16.29 18.78
C ASN A 89 -11.64 -14.84 18.32
N ALA A 90 -10.67 -13.93 18.46
CA ALA A 90 -10.76 -12.56 17.97
C ALA A 90 -10.64 -12.45 16.44
N PHE A 91 -10.02 -13.44 15.79
CA PHE A 91 -9.77 -13.48 14.35
C PHE A 91 -10.81 -14.28 13.56
N GLY A 92 -11.86 -14.76 14.22
CA GLY A 92 -13.01 -15.40 13.56
C GLY A 92 -12.57 -16.59 12.71
N THR A 93 -12.07 -17.65 13.35
CA THR A 93 -11.62 -18.87 12.68
C THR A 93 -12.70 -19.60 11.89
N ASN A 94 -13.99 -19.27 12.09
CA ASN A 94 -15.08 -20.09 11.60
C ASN A 94 -16.14 -19.34 10.79
N THR A 95 -15.91 -18.11 10.32
CA THR A 95 -16.93 -17.57 9.41
C THR A 95 -16.82 -18.30 8.08
N PRO A 96 -17.84 -19.08 7.67
CA PRO A 96 -17.77 -19.84 6.44
C PRO A 96 -17.50 -18.88 5.30
N CYS A 97 -16.66 -19.34 4.39
CA CYS A 97 -16.44 -18.71 3.12
C CYS A 97 -17.77 -18.78 2.34
N THR A 98 -18.68 -17.83 2.55
CA THR A 98 -19.98 -17.90 1.89
C THR A 98 -19.75 -17.70 0.40
N ASP A 99 -20.21 -18.69 -0.37
CA ASP A 99 -20.36 -18.67 -1.82
C ASP A 99 -19.10 -18.70 -2.70
N VAL A 100 -17.90 -19.04 -2.19
CA VAL A 100 -16.70 -19.15 -3.04
C VAL A 100 -16.89 -20.07 -4.24
N GLU A 101 -17.53 -21.22 -4.06
CA GLU A 101 -17.76 -22.17 -5.17
C GLU A 101 -18.66 -21.56 -6.27
N LYS A 102 -19.66 -20.76 -5.87
CA LYS A 102 -20.66 -20.17 -6.77
C LYS A 102 -20.21 -18.85 -7.37
N SER A 103 -19.27 -18.17 -6.73
CA SER A 103 -18.81 -16.85 -7.14
C SER A 103 -17.86 -16.89 -8.31
N LYS A 104 -17.99 -15.91 -9.21
CA LYS A 104 -17.05 -15.67 -10.31
C LYS A 104 -15.80 -14.96 -9.83
N VAL A 105 -15.93 -14.16 -8.77
CA VAL A 105 -14.85 -13.37 -8.19
C VAL A 105 -14.65 -13.76 -6.73
N ILE A 106 -13.42 -14.04 -6.33
CA ILE A 106 -13.03 -14.37 -4.97
C ILE A 106 -12.19 -13.23 -4.42
N CYS A 107 -12.69 -12.57 -3.38
CA CYS A 107 -12.02 -11.47 -2.71
C CYS A 107 -11.32 -11.98 -1.45
N VAL A 108 -10.11 -11.51 -1.22
CA VAL A 108 -9.29 -11.82 -0.04
C VAL A 108 -8.78 -10.52 0.57
N ARG A 109 -9.10 -10.27 1.85
CA ARG A 109 -8.43 -9.20 2.60
C ARG A 109 -7.01 -9.63 2.90
N HIS A 110 -6.02 -8.74 2.80
CA HIS A 110 -4.66 -9.05 3.26
C HIS A 110 -4.62 -9.56 4.72
N ALA A 111 -3.60 -10.35 5.04
CA ALA A 111 -3.37 -10.83 6.40
C ALA A 111 -2.83 -9.70 7.30
N ILE A 112 -2.72 -9.94 8.60
CA ILE A 112 -2.34 -8.88 9.56
C ILE A 112 -0.98 -8.28 9.22
N SER A 113 -0.95 -6.96 9.00
CA SER A 113 0.28 -6.19 8.80
C SER A 113 0.89 -5.70 10.11
N CYS A 114 2.13 -5.23 10.04
CA CYS A 114 2.78 -4.58 11.17
C CYS A 114 1.97 -3.40 11.73
N ALA A 115 1.35 -2.59 10.86
CA ALA A 115 0.51 -1.47 11.29
C ALA A 115 -0.79 -1.96 11.96
N ASN A 116 -1.46 -2.97 11.41
CA ASN A 116 -2.65 -3.54 12.04
C ASN A 116 -2.32 -4.10 13.42
N TYR A 117 -1.19 -4.81 13.53
CA TYR A 117 -0.73 -5.37 14.79
C TYR A 117 -0.41 -4.25 15.81
N ALA A 118 0.30 -3.20 15.42
CA ALA A 118 0.59 -2.06 16.29
C ALA A 118 -0.70 -1.40 16.80
N GLN A 119 -1.69 -1.17 15.93
CA GLN A 119 -3.00 -0.60 16.29
C GLN A 119 -3.79 -1.54 17.22
N MET A 120 -3.65 -2.86 17.07
CA MET A 120 -4.28 -3.82 17.97
C MET A 120 -3.59 -3.85 19.33
N ALA A 121 -2.26 -3.89 19.34
CA ALA A 121 -1.45 -3.87 20.55
C ALA A 121 -1.70 -2.59 21.37
N SER A 122 -1.92 -1.46 20.71
CA SER A 122 -2.26 -0.20 21.38
C SER A 122 -3.66 -0.17 22.02
N LYS A 123 -4.46 -1.22 21.87
CA LYS A 123 -5.77 -1.34 22.53
C LYS A 123 -5.75 -2.31 23.71
N LEU A 124 -4.65 -3.06 23.91
CA LEU A 124 -4.57 -4.07 24.95
C LEU A 124 -4.20 -3.43 26.31
N PRO A 125 -5.09 -3.43 27.32
CA PRO A 125 -4.82 -2.81 28.62
C PRO A 125 -3.55 -3.35 29.29
N LYS A 126 -3.33 -4.67 29.20
CA LYS A 126 -2.18 -5.37 29.78
C LYS A 126 -0.84 -4.95 29.16
N PHE A 127 -0.84 -4.54 27.90
CA PHE A 127 0.37 -4.02 27.26
C PHE A 127 0.80 -2.75 28.01
N PHE A 128 -0.13 -1.86 28.34
CA PHE A 128 0.16 -0.61 29.04
C PHE A 128 0.59 -0.80 30.49
N ASP A 129 -0.05 -1.73 31.20
CA ASP A 129 0.31 -2.05 32.57
C ASP A 129 1.73 -2.65 32.63
N LYS A 130 2.12 -3.51 31.67
CA LYS A 130 3.47 -4.09 31.54
C LYS A 130 4.56 -3.01 31.37
N TYR A 131 4.29 -1.98 30.56
CA TYR A 131 5.27 -0.93 30.25
C TYR A 131 5.15 0.33 31.12
N LYS A 132 4.28 0.35 32.13
CA LYS A 132 4.06 1.52 33.01
C LYS A 132 3.77 2.82 32.23
N LEU A 133 3.14 2.72 31.07
CA LEU A 133 2.82 3.87 30.20
C LEU A 133 1.60 4.66 30.70
N ARG A 134 0.85 4.09 31.66
CA ARG A 134 -0.30 4.69 32.34
C ARG A 134 0.14 5.73 33.37
N LYS A 135 0.68 6.87 32.93
CA LYS A 135 0.81 8.04 33.81
C LYS A 135 -0.46 8.88 33.67
N GLN A 136 -1.42 8.68 34.59
CA GLN A 136 -2.55 9.55 34.95
C GLN A 136 -3.55 10.03 33.88
N GLU A 137 -3.35 9.76 32.58
CA GLU A 137 -4.29 10.19 31.55
C GLU A 137 -5.50 9.24 31.38
N PRO A 138 -6.67 9.77 30.96
CA PRO A 138 -7.80 8.96 30.53
C PRO A 138 -7.43 7.99 29.39
N PHE A 139 -8.05 6.82 29.37
CA PHE A 139 -7.78 5.78 28.36
C PHE A 139 -8.07 6.26 26.93
N GLU A 140 -9.18 6.97 26.73
CA GLU A 140 -9.62 7.44 25.40
C GLU A 140 -8.64 8.44 24.79
N SER A 141 -8.13 9.40 25.57
CA SER A 141 -7.12 10.34 25.09
C SER A 141 -5.81 9.63 24.74
N PHE A 142 -5.46 8.59 25.50
CA PHE A 142 -4.27 7.80 25.23
C PHE A 142 -4.41 6.97 23.93
N GLU A 143 -5.51 6.24 23.74
CA GLU A 143 -5.75 5.45 22.53
C GLU A 143 -5.75 6.33 21.28
N GLN A 144 -6.37 7.51 21.36
CA GLN A 144 -6.37 8.49 20.28
C GLN A 144 -4.95 8.95 19.95
N ARG A 145 -4.14 9.30 20.95
CA ARG A 145 -2.73 9.67 20.73
C ARG A 145 -1.93 8.53 20.12
N MET A 146 -2.11 7.29 20.59
CA MET A 146 -1.40 6.15 20.01
C MET A 146 -1.84 5.88 18.57
N THR A 147 -3.13 6.04 18.28
CA THR A 147 -3.65 5.95 16.91
C THR A 147 -3.00 6.99 16.01
N VAL A 148 -2.86 8.23 16.47
CA VAL A 148 -2.14 9.30 15.75
C VAL A 148 -0.67 8.93 15.57
N LYS A 149 0.03 8.53 16.64
CA LYS A 149 1.45 8.17 16.61
C LYS A 149 1.74 7.01 15.67
N ILE A 150 1.01 5.91 15.80
CA ILE A 150 1.13 4.73 14.94
C ILE A 150 0.76 5.10 13.51
N GLY A 151 -0.36 5.81 13.33
CA GLY A 151 -0.85 6.21 12.02
C GLY A 151 0.04 7.23 11.29
N THR A 152 0.99 7.85 11.98
CA THR A 152 1.95 8.82 11.44
C THR A 152 3.41 8.37 11.57
N ALA A 153 3.64 7.13 12.04
CA ALA A 153 4.96 6.54 12.15
C ALA A 153 5.52 6.22 10.77
N ARG A 154 6.67 6.80 10.46
CA ARG A 154 7.37 6.62 9.18
C ARG A 154 7.78 5.17 8.92
N SER A 155 8.15 4.43 9.97
CA SER A 155 8.51 3.01 9.88
C SER A 155 7.35 2.10 9.45
N LEU A 156 6.11 2.62 9.47
CA LEU A 156 4.90 1.92 9.06
C LEU A 156 4.41 2.32 7.67
N VAL A 157 5.12 3.19 6.96
CA VAL A 157 4.87 3.47 5.54
C VAL A 157 5.01 2.16 4.75
N ASP A 158 3.97 1.82 3.99
CA ASP A 158 3.87 0.58 3.21
C ASP A 158 4.37 -0.67 3.97
N CYS A 159 3.97 -0.78 5.23
CA CYS A 159 4.51 -1.79 6.12
C CYS A 159 4.25 -3.23 5.63
N PRO A 160 5.17 -4.16 5.92
CA PRO A 160 4.99 -5.57 5.55
C PRO A 160 3.92 -6.27 6.39
N LEU A 161 3.65 -7.52 6.04
CA LEU A 161 3.00 -8.47 6.93
C LEU A 161 3.79 -8.61 8.23
N HIS A 162 3.02 -8.69 9.32
CA HIS A 162 3.56 -9.16 10.59
C HIS A 162 3.81 -10.69 10.50
N PRO A 163 4.72 -11.30 11.28
CA PRO A 163 4.87 -12.76 11.32
C PRO A 163 3.54 -13.53 11.52
N TYR A 164 2.64 -13.01 12.35
CA TYR A 164 1.26 -13.53 12.46
C TYR A 164 0.48 -13.51 11.14
N GLY A 165 0.68 -12.50 10.31
CA GLY A 165 0.03 -12.41 9.00
C GLY A 165 0.53 -13.49 8.06
N VAL A 166 1.82 -13.81 8.12
CA VAL A 166 2.40 -14.93 7.36
C VAL A 166 1.75 -16.25 7.81
N LEU A 167 1.69 -16.52 9.12
CA LEU A 167 1.02 -17.71 9.64
C LEU A 167 -0.48 -17.77 9.26
N GLN A 168 -1.18 -16.63 9.29
CA GLN A 168 -2.57 -16.54 8.82
C GLN A 168 -2.72 -16.97 7.36
N THR A 169 -1.82 -16.53 6.48
CA THR A 169 -1.84 -16.95 5.07
C THR A 169 -1.55 -18.44 4.90
N GLU A 170 -0.59 -18.99 5.63
CA GLU A 170 -0.25 -20.42 5.54
C GLU A 170 -1.40 -21.30 6.02
N LYS A 171 -2.02 -20.94 7.15
CA LYS A 171 -3.21 -21.62 7.68
C LYS A 171 -4.39 -21.55 6.70
N ARG A 172 -4.51 -20.50 5.86
CA ARG A 172 -5.65 -20.33 4.93
C ARG A 172 -5.38 -20.71 3.47
N ALA A 173 -4.14 -20.97 3.08
CA ALA A 173 -3.79 -21.31 1.70
C ALA A 173 -4.59 -22.51 1.16
N HIS A 174 -4.88 -23.51 1.99
CA HIS A 174 -5.63 -24.70 1.60
C HIS A 174 -7.06 -24.39 1.13
N LEU A 175 -7.67 -23.29 1.59
CA LEU A 175 -9.02 -22.87 1.18
C LEU A 175 -9.06 -22.42 -0.28
N LEU A 176 -7.92 -22.00 -0.83
CA LEU A 176 -7.78 -21.55 -2.21
C LEU A 176 -7.20 -22.63 -3.12
N ALA A 177 -6.60 -23.69 -2.57
CA ALA A 177 -5.85 -24.70 -3.33
C ALA A 177 -6.66 -25.41 -4.42
N ASN A 178 -7.99 -25.51 -4.25
CA ASN A 178 -8.90 -26.18 -5.18
C ASN A 178 -9.65 -25.20 -6.09
N VAL A 179 -9.37 -23.90 -6.01
CA VAL A 179 -10.02 -22.89 -6.85
C VAL A 179 -9.18 -22.74 -8.13
N ASP A 180 -9.79 -23.00 -9.28
CA ASP A 180 -9.12 -22.75 -10.57
C ASP A 180 -9.16 -21.24 -10.86
N PHE A 181 -8.03 -20.56 -10.71
CA PHE A 181 -7.94 -19.12 -10.98
C PHE A 181 -7.41 -18.86 -12.39
N HIS A 182 -8.10 -18.01 -13.13
CA HIS A 182 -7.53 -17.46 -14.38
C HIS A 182 -6.57 -16.29 -14.07
N THR A 183 -7.03 -15.34 -13.26
CA THR A 183 -6.28 -14.12 -12.91
C THR A 183 -6.51 -13.76 -11.46
N VAL A 184 -5.48 -13.30 -10.77
CA VAL A 184 -5.55 -12.71 -9.42
C VAL A 184 -5.07 -11.26 -9.49
N PHE A 185 -5.97 -10.31 -9.25
CA PHE A 185 -5.65 -8.90 -9.12
C PHE A 185 -5.20 -8.58 -7.70
N VAL A 186 -4.09 -7.86 -7.55
CA VAL A 186 -3.47 -7.61 -6.25
C VAL A 186 -3.19 -6.13 -6.06
N SER A 187 -3.52 -5.60 -4.88
CA SER A 187 -3.16 -4.22 -4.56
C SER A 187 -1.63 -4.04 -4.54
N PRO A 188 -1.13 -2.88 -5.00
CA PRO A 188 0.32 -2.61 -5.06
C PRO A 188 1.01 -2.46 -3.69
N LEU A 189 0.28 -2.44 -2.57
CA LEU A 189 0.91 -2.29 -1.25
C LEU A 189 1.62 -3.58 -0.84
N ARG A 190 2.75 -3.45 -0.14
CA ARG A 190 3.65 -4.55 0.20
C ARG A 190 2.93 -5.70 0.91
N ARG A 191 2.07 -5.39 1.89
CA ARG A 191 1.32 -6.39 2.65
C ARG A 191 0.35 -7.23 1.79
N THR A 192 -0.25 -6.67 0.75
CA THR A 192 -1.15 -7.40 -0.16
C THR A 192 -0.34 -8.30 -1.10
N LEU A 193 0.80 -7.81 -1.61
CA LEU A 193 1.73 -8.61 -2.40
C LEU A 193 2.28 -9.81 -1.60
N GLN A 194 2.73 -9.58 -0.36
CA GLN A 194 3.19 -10.66 0.54
C GLN A 194 2.08 -11.64 0.90
N THR A 195 0.85 -11.16 1.09
CA THR A 195 -0.30 -12.02 1.33
C THR A 195 -0.54 -12.93 0.14
N CYS A 196 -0.57 -12.36 -1.08
CA CYS A 196 -0.78 -13.10 -2.31
C CYS A 196 0.34 -14.13 -2.52
N ASN A 197 1.61 -13.73 -2.40
CA ASN A 197 2.76 -14.65 -2.50
C ASN A 197 2.61 -15.83 -1.55
N SER A 198 2.28 -15.56 -0.28
CA SER A 198 2.19 -16.62 0.74
C SER A 198 0.99 -17.56 0.55
N LEU A 199 -0.15 -17.04 0.06
CA LEU A 199 -1.34 -17.85 -0.23
C LEU A 199 -1.15 -18.75 -1.46
N PHE A 200 -0.46 -18.25 -2.49
CA PHE A 200 -0.39 -18.92 -3.79
C PHE A 200 0.95 -19.62 -4.08
N LYS A 201 1.99 -19.45 -3.23
CA LYS A 201 3.31 -20.09 -3.43
C LYS A 201 3.23 -21.59 -3.68
N ASN A 202 2.30 -22.29 -3.03
CA ASN A 202 2.09 -23.73 -3.15
C ASN A 202 0.80 -24.11 -3.90
N HIS A 203 0.18 -23.16 -4.60
CA HIS A 203 -1.06 -23.44 -5.32
C HIS A 203 -0.79 -24.38 -6.52
N PRO A 204 -1.55 -25.49 -6.70
CA PRO A 204 -1.26 -26.49 -7.73
C PRO A 204 -1.33 -25.92 -9.15
N GLY A 205 -2.19 -24.92 -9.36
CA GLY A 205 -2.32 -24.20 -10.63
C GLY A 205 -1.44 -22.96 -10.79
N ARG A 206 -0.53 -22.63 -9.85
CA ARG A 206 0.13 -21.30 -9.78
C ARG A 206 0.76 -20.81 -11.10
N GLU A 207 1.35 -21.72 -11.88
CA GLU A 207 2.03 -21.39 -13.15
C GLU A 207 1.05 -20.97 -14.27
N LYS A 208 -0.24 -21.27 -14.10
CA LYS A 208 -1.31 -20.89 -15.04
C LYS A 208 -2.03 -19.61 -14.61
N ILE A 209 -1.87 -19.19 -13.36
CA ILE A 209 -2.54 -18.02 -12.79
C ILE A 209 -1.78 -16.77 -13.21
N LYS A 210 -2.48 -15.78 -13.74
CA LYS A 210 -1.91 -14.44 -13.98
C LYS A 210 -2.02 -13.61 -12.71
N PHE A 211 -0.90 -13.16 -12.15
CA PHE A 211 -0.91 -12.26 -11.00
C PHE A 211 -0.72 -10.82 -11.47
N VAL A 212 -1.76 -10.00 -11.44
CA VAL A 212 -1.74 -8.64 -12.00
C VAL A 212 -1.88 -7.61 -10.89
N VAL A 213 -0.96 -6.65 -10.82
CA VAL A 213 -1.01 -5.57 -9.83
C VAL A 213 -1.96 -4.48 -10.32
N LEU A 214 -3.03 -4.23 -9.57
CA LEU A 214 -4.08 -3.28 -9.94
C LEU A 214 -4.07 -2.07 -8.98
N PRO A 215 -3.68 -0.85 -9.44
CA PRO A 215 -3.54 0.31 -8.55
C PRO A 215 -4.84 0.71 -7.84
N MET A 216 -5.98 0.51 -8.49
CA MET A 216 -7.29 0.98 -8.02
C MET A 216 -7.82 0.28 -6.77
N ILE A 217 -7.30 -0.91 -6.45
CA ILE A 217 -7.76 -1.73 -5.31
C ILE A 217 -6.90 -1.51 -4.04
N ARG A 218 -6.15 -0.40 -3.98
CA ARG A 218 -5.35 -0.02 -2.81
C ARG A 218 -6.18 0.44 -1.62
N GLU A 219 -5.53 0.44 -0.46
CA GLU A 219 -6.06 1.06 0.76
C GLU A 219 -6.25 2.56 0.55
N TRP A 220 -7.24 3.13 1.22
CA TRP A 220 -7.40 4.58 1.25
C TRP A 220 -6.24 5.26 1.99
N VAL A 221 -5.93 6.50 1.63
CA VAL A 221 -4.89 7.26 2.33
C VAL A 221 -5.51 7.84 3.59
N ARG A 222 -5.24 7.20 4.73
CA ARG A 222 -5.63 7.71 6.05
C ARG A 222 -4.45 7.84 7.01
N TYR A 223 -3.58 6.84 6.97
CA TYR A 223 -2.41 6.70 7.81
C TYR A 223 -1.23 6.28 6.94
N THR A 224 -0.05 6.17 7.54
CA THR A 224 1.19 5.79 6.87
C THR A 224 1.10 4.47 6.12
N ASP A 225 0.35 3.51 6.62
CA ASP A 225 0.18 2.20 5.98
C ASP A 225 -0.64 2.26 4.66
N GLY A 226 -1.35 3.35 4.40
CA GLY A 226 -1.98 3.64 3.12
C GLY A 226 -1.06 4.35 2.11
N ILE A 227 0.11 4.81 2.56
CA ILE A 227 1.11 5.47 1.73
C ILE A 227 2.05 4.40 1.17
N PRO A 228 2.16 4.24 -0.16
CA PRO A 228 3.07 3.31 -0.77
C PRO A 228 4.50 3.81 -0.62
N CYS A 229 5.44 2.89 -0.57
CA CYS A 229 6.83 3.27 -0.71
C CYS A 229 7.08 3.66 -2.18
N ASP A 230 7.72 4.81 -2.43
CA ASP A 230 8.06 5.34 -3.77
C ASP A 230 9.12 4.43 -4.44
N TYR A 231 8.63 3.30 -4.94
CA TYR A 231 9.48 2.16 -5.23
C TYR A 231 8.77 1.22 -6.19
N ALA A 232 8.06 1.70 -7.22
CA ALA A 232 7.54 0.80 -8.25
C ALA A 232 8.65 -0.12 -8.80
N GLN A 233 9.86 0.43 -8.98
CA GLN A 233 11.05 -0.34 -9.35
C GLN A 233 11.54 -1.31 -8.27
N ARG A 234 11.40 -0.99 -6.98
CA ARG A 234 11.87 -1.86 -5.89
C ARG A 234 10.82 -2.89 -5.48
N LEU A 235 9.53 -2.60 -5.56
CA LEU A 235 8.46 -3.60 -5.50
C LEU A 235 8.64 -4.57 -6.66
N LYS A 236 8.88 -4.07 -7.88
CA LYS A 236 9.29 -4.92 -9.01
C LYS A 236 10.57 -5.69 -8.71
N PHE A 237 11.58 -5.09 -8.09
CA PHE A 237 12.78 -5.82 -7.70
C PHE A 237 12.52 -6.90 -6.63
N LEU A 238 11.67 -6.64 -5.63
CA LEU A 238 11.37 -7.55 -4.53
C LEU A 238 10.43 -8.69 -4.96
N PHE A 239 9.56 -8.42 -5.93
CA PHE A 239 8.48 -9.31 -6.35
C PHE A 239 8.54 -9.73 -7.82
N SER A 240 9.65 -9.45 -8.52
CA SER A 240 9.89 -10.05 -9.84
C SER A 240 10.64 -11.36 -9.69
N SER A 241 10.22 -12.35 -10.47
CA SER A 241 10.81 -13.68 -10.57
C SER A 241 12.33 -13.68 -10.86
N LYS A 242 12.88 -12.58 -11.36
CA LYS A 242 14.31 -12.43 -11.70
C LYS A 242 15.21 -12.35 -10.47
N THR A 243 14.68 -11.98 -9.30
CA THR A 243 15.42 -11.95 -8.03
C THR A 243 14.98 -13.16 -7.20
N LYS A 244 15.58 -14.33 -7.49
CA LYS A 244 15.26 -15.67 -6.94
C LYS A 244 15.13 -15.82 -5.42
N ASN A 245 15.24 -14.76 -4.62
CA ASN A 245 15.43 -14.85 -3.17
C ASN A 245 14.18 -14.52 -2.34
N GLN A 246 13.09 -13.95 -2.88
CA GLN A 246 11.97 -13.49 -2.03
C GLN A 246 10.54 -13.68 -2.56
N CYS A 247 10.34 -14.00 -3.83
CA CYS A 247 9.00 -14.12 -4.42
C CYS A 247 8.91 -15.33 -5.36
N ASP A 248 7.90 -16.18 -5.14
CA ASP A 248 7.63 -17.37 -5.94
C ASP A 248 6.65 -17.09 -7.09
N LEU A 249 6.02 -15.92 -7.09
CA LEU A 249 5.04 -15.50 -8.09
C LEU A 249 5.63 -14.48 -9.07
N ASP A 250 5.17 -14.53 -10.32
CA ASP A 250 5.50 -13.52 -11.33
C ASP A 250 4.39 -12.48 -11.41
N PHE A 251 4.60 -11.36 -10.72
CA PHE A 251 3.63 -10.25 -10.70
C PHE A 251 3.80 -9.37 -11.95
N ASP A 252 2.70 -9.19 -12.68
CA ASP A 252 2.58 -8.25 -13.77
C ASP A 252 2.25 -6.84 -13.23
N PHE A 253 3.21 -5.92 -13.40
CA PHE A 253 3.08 -4.51 -13.02
C PHE A 253 2.69 -3.60 -14.18
N SER A 254 2.31 -4.13 -15.34
CA SER A 254 1.99 -3.34 -16.55
C SER A 254 0.93 -2.25 -16.29
N LEU A 255 -0.15 -2.58 -15.56
CA LEU A 255 -1.20 -1.61 -15.20
C LEU A 255 -0.73 -0.53 -14.22
N LEU A 256 0.35 -0.77 -13.48
CA LEU A 256 1.02 0.28 -12.70
C LEU A 256 1.88 1.14 -13.64
N GLU A 257 2.56 0.53 -14.62
CA GLU A 257 3.50 1.17 -15.55
C GLU A 257 2.87 2.07 -16.61
N GLU A 258 1.68 1.71 -17.12
CA GLU A 258 0.90 2.58 -18.01
C GLU A 258 0.66 3.96 -17.36
N ASP A 259 0.57 3.99 -16.03
CA ASP A 259 0.43 5.19 -15.22
C ASP A 259 1.75 5.86 -14.79
N LEU A 260 2.91 5.26 -15.08
CA LEU A 260 4.25 5.68 -14.58
C LEU A 260 5.07 6.49 -15.58
N LEU A 261 4.48 7.04 -16.66
CA LEU A 261 5.20 7.93 -17.59
C LEU A 261 5.94 9.09 -16.86
N GLU A 262 5.50 9.46 -15.65
CA GLU A 262 6.30 10.22 -14.69
C GLU A 262 6.56 9.42 -13.41
N LYS A 263 7.80 8.93 -13.30
CA LYS A 263 8.49 8.31 -12.15
C LYS A 263 7.72 8.40 -10.81
N ASN A 264 7.02 7.30 -10.52
CA ASN A 264 6.52 6.88 -9.20
C ASN A 264 5.32 7.60 -8.59
N TYR A 265 4.58 8.40 -9.35
CA TYR A 265 3.40 9.11 -8.85
C TYR A 265 2.06 8.40 -9.03
N TRP A 266 2.08 7.07 -9.22
CA TRP A 266 0.87 6.29 -9.47
C TRP A 266 -0.21 6.53 -8.39
N ILE A 267 0.19 6.77 -7.12
CA ILE A 267 -0.76 7.08 -6.07
C ILE A 267 -1.49 8.40 -6.30
N LEU A 268 -0.83 9.45 -6.81
CA LEU A 268 -1.47 10.73 -7.13
C LEU A 268 -2.58 10.52 -8.17
N ARG A 269 -2.32 9.71 -9.21
CA ARG A 269 -3.32 9.40 -10.24
C ARG A 269 -4.52 8.63 -9.69
N SER A 270 -4.28 7.77 -8.70
CA SER A 270 -5.35 7.02 -8.04
C SER A 270 -6.17 7.84 -7.02
N LEU A 271 -5.75 9.08 -6.70
CA LEU A 271 -6.56 10.02 -5.92
C LEU A 271 -7.69 10.54 -6.81
N LEU A 272 -8.94 10.34 -6.39
CA LEU A 272 -10.11 10.82 -7.13
C LEU A 272 -10.43 12.28 -6.85
N ASN A 273 -9.94 12.82 -5.73
CA ASN A 273 -10.07 14.24 -5.40
C ASN A 273 -9.00 15.05 -6.15
N GLY A 274 -9.44 15.76 -7.20
CA GLY A 274 -8.56 16.55 -8.07
C GLY A 274 -7.83 17.67 -7.35
N GLU A 275 -8.47 18.34 -6.39
CA GLU A 275 -7.86 19.44 -5.62
C GLU A 275 -6.73 18.93 -4.71
N LYS A 276 -6.98 17.84 -3.98
CA LYS A 276 -5.98 17.19 -3.12
C LYS A 276 -4.80 16.67 -3.94
N ARG A 277 -5.08 16.12 -5.12
CA ARG A 277 -4.06 15.68 -6.06
C ARG A 277 -3.20 16.85 -6.54
N GLU A 278 -3.81 17.92 -7.04
CA GLU A 278 -3.08 19.10 -7.54
C GLU A 278 -2.24 19.77 -6.44
N MET A 279 -2.78 19.84 -5.22
CA MET A 279 -2.04 20.33 -4.05
C MET A 279 -0.78 19.50 -3.80
N LEU A 280 -0.91 18.17 -3.74
CA LEU A 280 0.24 17.28 -3.53
C LEU A 280 1.26 17.38 -4.67
N GLU A 281 0.80 17.44 -5.92
CA GLU A 281 1.66 17.62 -7.09
C GLU A 281 2.51 18.90 -6.98
N LYS A 282 1.88 20.03 -6.61
CA LYS A 282 2.59 21.30 -6.39
C LYS A 282 3.63 21.19 -5.28
N GLU A 283 3.26 20.60 -4.15
CA GLU A 283 4.17 20.42 -3.01
C GLU A 283 5.39 19.56 -3.36
N ILE A 284 5.16 18.47 -4.11
CA ILE A 284 6.23 17.59 -4.57
C ILE A 284 7.18 18.33 -5.53
N VAL A 285 6.63 19.07 -6.50
CA VAL A 285 7.44 19.86 -7.44
C VAL A 285 8.27 20.92 -6.72
N ASN A 286 7.68 21.61 -5.74
CA ASN A 286 8.37 22.62 -4.94
C ASN A 286 9.53 22.02 -4.14
N LYS A 287 9.30 20.87 -3.49
CA LYS A 287 10.36 20.17 -2.73
C LYS A 287 11.49 19.69 -3.62
N LYS A 288 11.17 19.11 -4.78
CA LYS A 288 12.19 18.70 -5.76
C LYS A 288 13.05 19.87 -6.24
N ARG A 289 12.43 21.02 -6.55
CA ARG A 289 13.17 22.23 -6.90
C ARG A 289 14.08 22.70 -5.78
N HIS A 290 13.61 22.62 -4.53
CA HIS A 290 14.42 22.99 -3.36
C HIS A 290 15.61 22.03 -3.17
N GLU A 291 15.40 20.73 -3.29
CA GLU A 291 16.47 19.72 -3.21
C GLU A 291 17.51 19.89 -4.33
N SER A 292 17.07 20.14 -5.57
CA SER A 292 17.99 20.43 -6.68
C SER A 292 18.78 21.71 -6.45
N ALA A 293 18.16 22.77 -5.92
CA ALA A 293 18.87 24.00 -5.58
C ALA A 293 19.92 23.78 -4.49
N LEU A 294 19.62 22.98 -3.45
CA LEU A 294 20.59 22.65 -2.41
C LEU A 294 21.78 21.85 -2.96
N GLN A 295 21.54 20.90 -3.87
CA GLN A 295 22.61 20.13 -4.52
C GLN A 295 23.53 21.03 -5.35
N GLU A 296 23.01 22.05 -6.02
CA GLU A 296 23.83 23.03 -6.77
C GLU A 296 24.72 23.89 -5.84
N PHE A 297 24.32 24.11 -4.58
CA PHE A 297 25.14 24.85 -3.60
C PHE A 297 26.23 23.99 -2.94
N GLU A 298 26.04 22.67 -2.89
CA GLU A 298 26.97 21.74 -2.23
C GLU A 298 28.13 21.29 -3.11
N ASP A 299 28.13 21.61 -4.41
CA ASP A 299 29.21 21.26 -5.36
C ASP A 299 30.25 22.41 -5.42
N PRO A 300 31.31 22.39 -4.58
CA PRO A 300 32.23 23.50 -4.42
C PRO A 300 33.44 23.24 -5.32
N ASP A 301 33.22 23.14 -6.63
CA ASP A 301 34.30 23.19 -7.63
C ASP A 301 34.98 24.59 -7.70
N CYS A 302 34.64 25.46 -6.75
CA CYS A 302 35.42 26.63 -6.37
C CYS A 302 36.62 26.31 -5.45
N ASN A 303 36.96 25.04 -5.19
CA ASN A 303 38.28 24.66 -4.68
C ASN A 303 39.27 24.44 -5.83
N SER A 304 39.33 25.40 -6.76
CA SER A 304 40.51 25.58 -7.59
C SER A 304 41.65 25.98 -6.65
N ASN A 305 42.36 24.96 -6.17
CA ASN A 305 43.73 25.12 -5.75
C ASN A 305 44.43 25.92 -6.85
N GLY A 306 44.73 27.17 -6.55
CA GLY A 306 45.76 27.93 -7.23
C GLY A 306 47.07 27.19 -7.04
N THR A 307 47.33 26.16 -7.85
CA THR A 307 48.68 25.77 -8.20
C THR A 307 49.27 26.93 -8.97
N SER A 308 49.99 27.78 -8.23
CA SER A 308 50.95 28.73 -8.77
C SER A 308 51.79 28.04 -9.83
N ALA A 309 51.74 28.55 -11.04
CA ALA A 309 52.63 28.17 -12.13
C ALA A 309 54.10 28.39 -11.70
N GLY A 310 54.84 27.29 -11.51
CA GLY A 310 56.29 27.31 -11.58
C GLY A 310 56.71 27.12 -13.04
N PRO A 311 57.62 27.96 -13.60
CA PRO A 311 58.11 27.77 -14.96
C PRO A 311 59.27 26.77 -14.94
N GLY A 312 59.21 25.71 -15.76
CA GLY A 312 60.38 24.83 -15.89
C GLY A 312 60.22 23.54 -16.69
N SER A 313 60.36 23.66 -18.01
CA SER A 313 61.09 22.73 -18.89
C SER A 313 60.50 21.35 -19.30
N PRO A 314 61.00 20.79 -20.43
CA PRO A 314 60.23 19.90 -21.31
C PRO A 314 60.59 18.40 -21.20
N ALA A 315 59.66 17.57 -21.73
CA ALA A 315 59.73 16.26 -22.44
C ALA A 315 61.09 15.47 -22.44
N PRO A 316 61.11 14.11 -22.50
CA PRO A 316 60.45 13.35 -23.59
C PRO A 316 60.05 11.85 -23.38
N ALA A 317 59.21 11.39 -24.32
CA ALA A 317 59.14 10.09 -25.06
C ALA A 317 59.33 8.70 -24.39
N GLY A 318 58.45 7.76 -24.80
CA GLY A 318 58.59 6.29 -24.72
C GLY A 318 57.20 5.60 -24.70
N ILE A 319 56.60 5.15 -25.81
CA ILE A 319 56.74 3.88 -26.60
C ILE A 319 56.55 2.57 -25.79
N PHE A 320 55.71 1.66 -26.34
CA PHE A 320 55.43 0.23 -26.06
C PHE A 320 54.38 -0.06 -24.95
N SER A 321 53.54 -1.11 -24.99
CA SER A 321 53.21 -2.17 -25.95
C SER A 321 51.84 -2.76 -25.56
N ALA A 322 51.17 -3.42 -26.50
CA ALA A 322 49.93 -4.18 -26.31
C ALA A 322 50.14 -5.51 -25.54
N THR A 323 49.13 -5.93 -24.78
CA THR A 323 48.71 -7.36 -24.63
C THR A 323 47.33 -7.46 -23.97
N THR A 324 46.41 -8.18 -24.61
CA THR A 324 45.27 -8.93 -24.02
C THR A 324 45.53 -10.43 -24.29
N PRO A 325 44.68 -11.37 -23.85
CA PRO A 325 44.06 -11.62 -22.54
C PRO A 325 44.36 -13.07 -22.05
N THR A 326 43.97 -13.44 -20.82
CA THR A 326 43.86 -14.87 -20.43
C THR A 326 42.52 -15.18 -19.77
N ALA A 327 41.84 -16.15 -20.38
CA ALA A 327 40.67 -16.84 -19.89
C ALA A 327 41.04 -17.97 -18.93
N ALA A 328 40.22 -18.17 -17.91
CA ALA A 328 40.03 -19.42 -17.16
C ALA A 328 38.54 -19.42 -16.79
N GLY A 329 37.72 -20.42 -17.13
CA GLY A 329 37.96 -21.86 -17.07
C GLY A 329 37.32 -22.36 -15.78
N ALA A 330 35.99 -22.50 -15.76
CA ALA A 330 35.25 -23.07 -14.64
C ALA A 330 34.73 -24.46 -15.04
N ASP A 331 35.35 -25.49 -14.49
CA ASP A 331 34.96 -26.88 -14.62
C ASP A 331 33.70 -27.17 -13.79
N TYR A 332 32.77 -27.89 -14.41
CA TYR A 332 31.57 -28.47 -13.79
C TYR A 332 31.92 -29.86 -13.24
N GLU A 333 31.89 -30.02 -11.91
CA GLU A 333 31.82 -31.35 -11.30
C GLU A 333 30.37 -31.85 -11.27
N LYS A 334 30.14 -32.96 -11.99
CA LYS A 334 28.94 -33.80 -11.89
C LYS A 334 29.10 -34.72 -10.68
N ASN A 335 28.13 -34.70 -9.76
CA ASN A 335 27.99 -35.78 -8.79
C ASN A 335 26.95 -36.80 -9.26
N ALA A 336 27.47 -38.00 -9.48
CA ALA A 336 26.73 -39.23 -9.65
C ALA A 336 26.13 -39.63 -8.31
N ASN A 337 24.80 -39.80 -8.26
CA ASN A 337 24.13 -40.79 -7.41
C ASN A 337 22.69 -40.94 -7.89
N GLY A 338 22.51 -41.79 -8.90
CA GLY A 338 21.21 -42.31 -9.28
C GLY A 338 20.63 -43.14 -8.13
N LYS A 339 19.69 -42.54 -7.39
CA LYS A 339 18.73 -43.26 -6.57
C LYS A 339 17.36 -42.60 -6.72
N GLU A 340 16.46 -43.33 -7.35
CA GLU A 340 15.02 -43.05 -7.28
C GLU A 340 14.56 -43.20 -5.83
N SER A 341 13.87 -42.18 -5.34
CA SER A 341 13.24 -42.17 -4.02
C SER A 341 11.76 -41.86 -4.21
N THR A 342 10.94 -42.89 -4.06
CA THR A 342 9.48 -42.79 -3.94
C THR A 342 9.13 -42.02 -2.66
N VAL A 343 8.60 -40.81 -2.80
CA VAL A 343 8.18 -39.98 -1.65
C VAL A 343 6.76 -40.40 -1.22
N LEU A 344 6.69 -41.20 -0.16
CA LEU A 344 5.49 -41.39 0.65
C LEU A 344 5.45 -40.27 1.71
N TYR A 345 4.43 -39.42 1.64
CA TYR A 345 4.20 -38.35 2.63
C TYR A 345 3.76 -38.95 3.97
N GLY A 346 4.71 -39.07 4.90
CA GLY A 346 4.45 -39.27 6.32
C GLY A 346 4.49 -37.93 7.06
N PHE A 347 3.36 -37.54 7.66
CA PHE A 347 3.29 -36.40 8.60
C PHE A 347 4.29 -36.62 9.75
N ARG A 348 5.30 -35.75 9.86
CA ARG A 348 6.19 -35.69 11.03
C ARG A 348 5.56 -34.82 12.12
N LYS A 349 5.80 -35.22 13.37
CA LYS A 349 5.39 -34.52 14.60
C LYS A 349 5.95 -33.09 14.66
N GLU A 350 5.17 -32.23 15.31
CA GLU A 350 5.21 -30.76 15.27
C GLU A 350 6.38 -30.08 16.02
N ASP A 351 7.33 -30.82 16.58
CA ASP A 351 8.28 -30.24 17.55
C ASP A 351 9.56 -29.61 16.95
N ASP A 352 9.82 -29.73 15.63
CA ASP A 352 11.08 -29.27 15.00
C ASP A 352 10.93 -28.06 14.05
N CYS A 353 9.74 -27.48 13.88
CA CYS A 353 9.49 -26.37 12.94
C CYS A 353 9.64 -24.96 13.52
N ALA A 354 10.51 -24.76 14.51
CA ALA A 354 10.89 -23.41 14.95
C ALA A 354 11.84 -22.76 13.93
N ILE A 355 11.34 -22.47 12.73
CA ILE A 355 12.00 -21.56 11.79
C ILE A 355 12.03 -20.20 12.49
N LYS A 356 13.19 -19.82 13.05
CA LYS A 356 13.43 -18.44 13.45
C LYS A 356 13.44 -17.61 12.17
N PRO A 357 12.47 -16.71 11.93
CA PRO A 357 12.56 -15.82 10.78
C PRO A 357 13.84 -15.00 10.92
N ASP A 358 14.70 -15.05 9.90
CA ASP A 358 15.90 -14.21 9.87
C ASP A 358 15.47 -12.76 9.62
N LEU A 359 15.22 -12.05 10.72
CA LEU A 359 14.83 -10.63 10.70
C LEU A 359 16.04 -9.69 10.52
N SER A 360 17.28 -10.20 10.38
CA SER A 360 18.47 -9.36 10.20
C SER A 360 18.39 -8.54 8.90
N ASN A 361 17.81 -9.14 7.85
CA ASN A 361 17.54 -8.47 6.58
C ASN A 361 16.43 -7.40 6.66
N VAL A 362 15.57 -7.40 7.69
CA VAL A 362 14.54 -6.36 7.84
C VAL A 362 15.15 -5.04 8.34
N LYS A 363 16.19 -5.11 9.20
CA LYS A 363 16.83 -3.92 9.79
C LYS A 363 17.58 -3.05 8.79
N HIS A 364 18.18 -3.63 7.75
CA HIS A 364 18.89 -2.85 6.73
C HIS A 364 17.97 -2.19 5.69
N PHE A 365 16.69 -2.60 5.62
CA PHE A 365 15.78 -2.10 4.60
C PHE A 365 14.99 -0.85 5.00
N THR A 366 14.94 -0.49 6.29
CA THR A 366 13.95 0.47 6.80
C THR A 366 14.42 1.93 6.92
N ASP A 367 15.71 2.22 7.09
CA ASP A 367 16.14 3.55 7.54
C ASP A 367 16.71 4.49 6.46
N THR A 368 17.67 4.05 5.64
CA THR A 368 18.32 4.95 4.67
C THR A 368 17.45 5.25 3.45
N THR A 369 16.70 4.26 2.96
CA THR A 369 15.96 4.41 1.71
C THR A 369 14.65 5.21 1.80
N LEU A 370 14.04 5.29 2.99
CA LEU A 370 12.84 6.12 3.18
C LEU A 370 13.21 7.60 3.32
N GLN A 371 14.44 7.92 3.75
CA GLN A 371 14.92 9.28 3.96
C GLN A 371 14.85 10.12 2.68
N ASP A 372 15.25 9.55 1.55
CA ASP A 372 15.35 10.24 0.25
C ASP A 372 14.04 10.27 -0.54
N ASN A 373 12.94 9.84 0.08
CA ASN A 373 11.67 9.63 -0.61
C ASN A 373 10.76 10.85 -0.53
N VAL A 374 10.96 11.82 -1.43
CA VAL A 374 10.19 13.08 -1.48
C VAL A 374 8.69 12.84 -1.50
N LEU A 375 8.22 11.85 -2.27
CA LEU A 375 6.80 11.55 -2.42
C LEU A 375 6.19 11.04 -1.12
N ALA A 376 6.75 9.96 -0.56
CA ALA A 376 6.24 9.37 0.67
C ALA A 376 6.33 10.35 1.84
N ASN A 377 7.41 11.16 1.90
CA ASN A 377 7.57 12.20 2.91
C ASN A 377 6.52 13.30 2.78
N THR A 378 6.20 13.71 1.55
CA THR A 378 5.17 14.71 1.29
C THR A 378 3.80 14.19 1.66
N PHE A 379 3.45 12.98 1.22
CA PHE A 379 2.21 12.32 1.64
C PHE A 379 2.14 12.18 3.15
N LEU A 380 3.24 11.81 3.81
CA LEU A 380 3.30 11.67 5.26
C LEU A 380 3.05 13.00 5.97
N GLN A 381 3.67 14.08 5.50
CA GLN A 381 3.47 15.42 6.05
C GLN A 381 2.04 15.90 5.85
N GLU A 382 1.47 15.76 4.65
CA GLU A 382 0.07 16.17 4.40
C GLU A 382 -0.93 15.31 5.19
N THR A 383 -0.68 14.00 5.28
CA THR A 383 -1.52 13.11 6.09
C THR A 383 -1.47 13.52 7.57
N LYS A 384 -0.28 13.84 8.10
CA LYS A 384 -0.09 14.34 9.48
C LYS A 384 -0.92 15.61 9.77
N LYS A 385 -1.12 16.50 8.80
CA LYS A 385 -1.92 17.72 8.97
C LYS A 385 -3.42 17.45 9.14
N VAL A 386 -3.92 16.35 8.59
CA VAL A 386 -5.36 16.02 8.61
C VAL A 386 -5.73 14.95 9.63
N VAL A 387 -4.76 14.20 10.15
CA VAL A 387 -4.99 13.19 11.20
C VAL A 387 -5.69 13.85 12.42
N PRO A 388 -6.78 13.25 12.95
CA PRO A 388 -7.25 11.88 12.75
C PRO A 388 -8.22 11.66 11.57
N HIS A 389 -8.54 12.71 10.82
CA HIS A 389 -9.36 12.60 9.62
C HIS A 389 -8.58 11.94 8.48
N PRO A 390 -9.25 11.14 7.64
CA PRO A 390 -8.57 10.48 6.54
C PRO A 390 -8.32 11.47 5.40
N PHE A 391 -7.19 11.30 4.71
CA PHE A 391 -6.86 12.10 3.53
C PHE A 391 -7.78 11.77 2.35
N GLU A 392 -8.21 10.52 2.23
CA GLU A 392 -9.29 10.09 1.34
C GLU A 392 -10.52 9.68 2.16
N ASP A 393 -11.71 10.05 1.70
CA ASP A 393 -12.92 9.63 2.38
C ASP A 393 -13.44 8.28 1.87
N TYR A 394 -14.51 7.80 2.48
CA TYR A 394 -15.14 6.54 2.07
C TYR A 394 -15.77 6.66 0.67
N PHE A 395 -16.21 7.85 0.27
CA PHE A 395 -16.82 8.08 -1.03
C PHE A 395 -15.80 7.99 -2.18
N ASP A 396 -14.57 8.47 -1.97
CA ASP A 396 -13.44 8.23 -2.87
C ASP A 396 -13.20 6.72 -3.05
N THR A 397 -13.28 5.95 -1.97
CA THR A 397 -13.10 4.49 -2.00
C THR A 397 -14.25 3.79 -2.74
N MET A 398 -15.49 4.21 -2.53
CA MET A 398 -16.67 3.73 -3.26
C MET A 398 -16.55 3.95 -4.76
N LYS A 399 -16.15 5.15 -5.19
CA LYS A 399 -15.92 5.43 -6.62
C LYS A 399 -14.82 4.56 -7.22
N ARG A 400 -13.73 4.29 -6.48
CA ARG A 400 -12.71 3.33 -6.94
C ARG A 400 -13.26 1.92 -7.08
N ALA A 401 -14.09 1.50 -6.13
CA ALA A 401 -14.75 0.21 -6.18
C ALA A 401 -15.72 0.10 -7.38
N GLU A 402 -16.50 1.14 -7.69
CA GLU A 402 -17.37 1.19 -8.88
C GLU A 402 -16.54 1.00 -10.17
N LYS A 403 -15.50 1.82 -10.35
CA LYS A 403 -14.60 1.69 -11.50
C LYS A 403 -13.89 0.33 -11.57
N THR A 404 -13.59 -0.28 -10.43
CA THR A 404 -13.02 -1.64 -10.40
C THR A 404 -14.03 -2.66 -10.89
N LYS A 405 -15.32 -2.54 -10.55
CA LYS A 405 -16.36 -3.43 -11.06
C LYS A 405 -16.55 -3.26 -12.57
N GLU A 406 -16.53 -2.03 -13.08
CA GLU A 406 -16.55 -1.74 -14.51
C GLU A 406 -15.37 -2.42 -15.21
N PHE A 407 -14.14 -2.18 -14.72
CA PHE A 407 -12.92 -2.82 -15.21
C PHE A 407 -13.02 -4.35 -15.22
N LEU A 408 -13.52 -4.97 -14.15
CA LEU A 408 -13.68 -6.43 -14.07
C LEU A 408 -14.71 -6.96 -15.07
N SER A 409 -15.77 -6.19 -15.32
CA SER A 409 -16.83 -6.57 -16.25
C SER A 409 -16.29 -6.55 -17.69
N GLU A 410 -15.57 -5.49 -18.05
CA GLU A 410 -14.87 -5.37 -19.34
C GLU A 410 -13.80 -6.45 -19.50
N TYR A 411 -13.03 -6.72 -18.44
CA TYR A 411 -12.03 -7.78 -18.43
C TYR A 411 -12.66 -9.15 -18.68
N MET A 412 -13.75 -9.49 -17.99
CA MET A 412 -14.44 -10.76 -18.22
C MET A 412 -15.01 -10.86 -19.63
N ALA A 413 -15.68 -9.81 -20.12
CA ALA A 413 -16.22 -9.79 -21.48
C ALA A 413 -15.13 -10.01 -22.53
N LYS A 414 -13.94 -9.42 -22.34
CA LYS A 414 -12.77 -9.61 -23.22
C LYS A 414 -12.30 -11.06 -23.30
N PHE A 415 -12.42 -11.83 -22.22
CA PHE A 415 -11.93 -13.21 -22.14
C PHE A 415 -13.03 -14.27 -22.22
N GLU A 416 -14.31 -13.88 -22.29
CA GLU A 416 -15.48 -14.79 -22.27
C GLU A 416 -15.45 -15.83 -23.39
N ALA A 417 -14.88 -15.50 -24.55
CA ALA A 417 -14.72 -16.44 -25.66
C ALA A 417 -13.69 -17.57 -25.39
N THR A 418 -12.81 -17.38 -24.40
CA THR A 418 -11.67 -18.27 -24.11
C THR A 418 -11.62 -18.81 -22.70
N VAL A 419 -12.41 -18.24 -21.78
CA VAL A 419 -12.37 -18.54 -20.35
C VAL A 419 -13.79 -18.80 -19.85
N ASN A 420 -14.02 -19.98 -19.28
CA ASN A 420 -15.28 -20.31 -18.63
C ASN A 420 -15.29 -19.77 -17.20
N PHE A 421 -15.85 -18.58 -16.97
CA PHE A 421 -15.86 -17.96 -15.64
C PHE A 421 -16.74 -18.65 -14.59
N GLN A 422 -17.46 -19.72 -14.97
CA GLN A 422 -18.13 -20.58 -13.99
C GLN A 422 -17.14 -21.54 -13.32
N GLU A 423 -16.15 -22.01 -14.07
CA GLU A 423 -15.10 -22.93 -13.61
C GLU A 423 -13.85 -22.17 -13.16
N GLN A 424 -13.41 -21.20 -13.97
CA GLN A 424 -12.24 -20.38 -13.70
C GLN A 424 -12.62 -19.06 -13.02
N LYS A 425 -12.04 -18.77 -11.87
CA LYS A 425 -12.39 -17.60 -11.06
C LYS A 425 -11.41 -16.46 -11.27
N ILE A 426 -11.86 -15.25 -10.94
CA ILE A 426 -10.99 -14.08 -10.74
C ILE A 426 -10.71 -13.93 -9.24
N GLY A 427 -9.45 -13.79 -8.85
CA GLY A 427 -9.07 -13.43 -7.49
C GLY A 427 -8.86 -11.92 -7.32
N ILE A 428 -9.15 -11.39 -6.14
CA ILE A 428 -8.80 -10.02 -5.72
C ILE A 428 -8.15 -10.10 -4.34
N VAL A 429 -6.91 -9.63 -4.19
CA VAL A 429 -6.24 -9.50 -2.90
C VAL A 429 -6.07 -8.02 -2.56
N ALA A 430 -6.86 -7.54 -1.61
CA ALA A 430 -7.02 -6.11 -1.35
C ALA A 430 -7.14 -5.78 0.16
N HIS A 431 -7.53 -4.54 0.46
CA HIS A 431 -7.61 -3.99 1.80
C HIS A 431 -9.04 -3.95 2.31
N TYR A 432 -9.20 -3.90 3.63
CA TYR A 432 -10.53 -3.96 4.25
C TYR A 432 -11.45 -2.87 3.74
N ARG A 433 -11.03 -1.59 3.72
CA ARG A 433 -11.93 -0.49 3.34
C ARG A 433 -12.31 -0.53 1.87
N PHE A 434 -11.37 -0.96 1.02
CA PHE A 434 -11.67 -1.17 -0.39
C PHE A 434 -12.70 -2.30 -0.56
N LEU A 435 -12.51 -3.45 0.09
CA LEU A 435 -13.46 -4.57 0.01
C LEU A 435 -14.82 -4.21 0.60
N ASP A 436 -14.85 -3.51 1.73
CA ASP A 436 -16.08 -2.96 2.33
C ASP A 436 -16.87 -2.12 1.32
N ALA A 437 -16.20 -1.17 0.65
CA ALA A 437 -16.78 -0.37 -0.41
C ALA A 437 -17.20 -1.19 -1.63
N PHE A 438 -16.39 -2.18 -2.03
CA PHE A 438 -16.65 -3.06 -3.16
C PHE A 438 -17.94 -3.85 -2.99
N PHE A 439 -18.15 -4.45 -1.82
CA PHE A 439 -19.38 -5.21 -1.53
C PHE A 439 -20.58 -4.29 -1.22
N ALA A 440 -20.36 -3.07 -0.72
CA ALA A 440 -21.43 -2.12 -0.41
C ALA A 440 -22.26 -1.71 -1.64
N LEU A 441 -21.67 -1.73 -2.83
CA LEU A 441 -22.31 -1.32 -4.08
C LEU A 441 -23.41 -2.27 -4.58
N ASP A 442 -23.45 -3.52 -4.10
CA ASP A 442 -24.44 -4.52 -4.53
C ASP A 442 -25.75 -4.44 -3.74
N GLY A 443 -25.79 -3.60 -2.70
CA GLY A 443 -27.01 -3.36 -1.94
C GLY A 443 -28.08 -2.67 -2.77
N LYS A 444 -29.27 -3.28 -2.87
CA LYS A 444 -30.49 -2.70 -3.48
C LYS A 444 -30.96 -1.37 -2.86
N ASN A 445 -30.30 -0.88 -1.80
CA ASN A 445 -30.62 0.38 -1.13
C ASN A 445 -29.60 1.49 -1.43
N LYS A 446 -29.49 1.87 -2.70
CA LYS A 446 -28.82 3.12 -3.11
C LYS A 446 -29.42 4.39 -2.45
N ARG A 447 -30.60 4.29 -1.82
CA ARG A 447 -31.36 5.43 -1.26
C ARG A 447 -31.13 5.72 0.23
N SER A 448 -30.33 4.94 0.96
CA SER A 448 -30.03 5.20 2.38
C SER A 448 -28.54 5.31 2.67
N VAL A 449 -27.79 6.02 1.81
CA VAL A 449 -26.42 6.45 2.12
C VAL A 449 -26.46 7.59 3.17
N LYS A 450 -27.11 7.34 4.31
CA LYS A 450 -26.75 8.00 5.56
C LYS A 450 -25.67 7.12 6.21
N VAL A 451 -24.47 7.21 5.64
CA VAL A 451 -23.15 6.93 6.22
C VAL A 451 -23.12 5.87 7.34
N SER A 452 -23.67 4.69 7.10
CA SER A 452 -23.36 3.51 7.91
C SER A 452 -22.84 2.46 6.93
N PRO A 453 -21.58 2.01 7.07
CA PRO A 453 -20.95 1.08 6.14
C PRO A 453 -21.86 -0.12 5.94
N VAL A 454 -22.09 -0.50 4.69
CA VAL A 454 -22.94 -1.64 4.34
C VAL A 454 -22.21 -2.88 4.84
N HIS A 455 -22.69 -3.35 5.98
CA HIS A 455 -22.15 -4.49 6.66
C HIS A 455 -22.27 -5.75 5.79
N LEU A 456 -21.23 -6.60 5.81
CA LEU A 456 -21.38 -8.03 5.49
C LEU A 456 -22.63 -8.57 6.20
N GLN A 457 -23.29 -9.61 5.66
CA GLN A 457 -24.43 -10.25 6.33
C GLN A 457 -24.10 -10.44 7.83
N GLY A 458 -24.79 -9.69 8.70
CA GLY A 458 -24.55 -9.73 10.15
C GLY A 458 -23.71 -8.60 10.76
N GLY A 459 -23.45 -7.47 10.09
CA GLY A 459 -22.93 -6.31 10.83
C GLY A 459 -21.41 -6.27 11.00
N ARG A 460 -20.64 -7.16 10.36
CA ARG A 460 -19.21 -7.32 10.63
C ARG A 460 -18.32 -6.77 9.53
N SER A 461 -17.11 -6.36 9.91
CA SER A 461 -16.03 -6.01 8.98
C SER A 461 -15.31 -7.26 8.50
N PHE A 462 -14.67 -7.19 7.32
CA PHE A 462 -13.75 -8.23 6.85
C PHE A 462 -12.66 -8.48 7.88
N ALA A 463 -12.46 -9.70 8.33
CA ALA A 463 -11.33 -10.12 9.14
C ALA A 463 -10.05 -10.21 8.29
N ASN A 464 -8.87 -10.12 8.93
CA ASN A 464 -7.59 -10.30 8.24
C ASN A 464 -7.52 -11.69 7.58
N CYS A 465 -7.05 -11.74 6.33
CA CYS A 465 -7.02 -12.96 5.52
C CYS A 465 -8.41 -13.60 5.30
N GLU A 466 -9.50 -12.85 5.47
CA GLU A 466 -10.85 -13.30 5.12
C GLU A 466 -11.01 -13.44 3.61
N ILE A 467 -11.69 -14.53 3.22
CA ILE A 467 -12.01 -14.88 1.84
C ILE A 467 -13.54 -14.74 1.70
N ALA A 468 -14.00 -14.09 0.63
CA ALA A 468 -15.42 -13.93 0.32
C ALA A 468 -15.65 -14.08 -1.18
N GLY A 469 -16.73 -14.76 -1.56
CA GLY A 469 -17.22 -14.78 -2.94
C GLY A 469 -18.01 -13.52 -3.29
N TRP A 470 -17.83 -13.01 -4.51
CA TRP A 470 -18.67 -11.99 -5.11
C TRP A 470 -19.33 -12.52 -6.39
N ASN A 471 -20.65 -12.38 -6.44
CA ASN A 471 -21.48 -12.74 -7.59
C ASN A 471 -21.84 -11.46 -8.35
N MET A 472 -21.37 -11.35 -9.59
CA MET A 472 -21.85 -10.33 -10.55
C MET A 472 -23.28 -10.59 -10.99
#